data_AF-A0A7S2C1U3-F1
#
_entry.id   AF-A0A7S2C1U3-F1
#
_cell.length_a   1.000
_cell.length_b   1.000
_cell.length_c   1.000
_cell.angle_alpha   90.00
_cell.angle_beta   90.00
_cell.angle_gamma   90.00
#
_symmetry.space_group_name_H-M   'P 1'
#
loop_
_entity.id
_entity.type
_entity.pdbx_description
1 polymer ?
#
loop_
_entity_poly.entity_id
_entity_poly.type
_entity_poly.pdbx_seq_one_letter_code
_entity_poly.pdbx_strand_id
1 'polypeptide(L)'
;KKKSPRHSNRFASRKEKWEKIWCTLTLDHGLMCYIGPNYLHKAIYSIHPDKLGDTHVIESTNGENSIFYIQSLHDGDEGLYLRFSKKGDTKLWQSKVDIHKMKLLDESQTRLT
;
A
#
# COMPACT_ATOMS: atom_id res chain seq x y z
N LYS A 1 -29.03 -11.75 -27.32
CA LYS A 1 -28.50 -10.58 -26.58
C LYS A 1 -27.71 -11.09 -25.37
N LYS A 2 -26.37 -11.12 -25.44
CA LYS A 2 -25.50 -11.54 -24.32
C LYS A 2 -25.56 -10.47 -23.23
N LYS A 3 -25.96 -10.83 -22.01
CA LYS A 3 -25.97 -9.92 -20.85
C LYS A 3 -24.51 -9.66 -20.45
N SER A 4 -24.08 -8.40 -20.46
CA SER A 4 -22.77 -7.99 -19.93
C SER A 4 -22.64 -8.44 -18.47
N PRO A 5 -21.46 -8.88 -18.01
CA PRO A 5 -21.24 -9.24 -16.62
C PRO A 5 -21.50 -8.00 -15.76
N ARG A 6 -22.50 -8.06 -14.88
CA ARG A 6 -22.64 -7.06 -13.82
C ARG A 6 -21.50 -7.29 -12.85
N HIS A 7 -20.47 -6.46 -12.92
CA HIS A 7 -19.57 -6.28 -11.78
C HIS A 7 -20.44 -5.82 -10.61
N SER A 8 -20.84 -6.76 -9.76
CA SER A 8 -21.49 -6.43 -8.51
C SER A 8 -20.44 -5.70 -7.67
N ASN A 9 -20.56 -4.37 -7.58
CA ASN A 9 -19.88 -3.56 -6.58
C ASN A 9 -20.35 -4.02 -5.19
N ARG A 10 -19.78 -5.14 -4.71
CA ARG A 10 -20.12 -5.73 -3.41
C ARG A 10 -19.51 -4.95 -2.24
N PHE A 11 -18.78 -3.87 -2.52
CA PHE A 11 -18.10 -3.03 -1.54
C PHE A 11 -18.70 -1.63 -1.36
N ALA A 12 -19.71 -1.23 -2.15
CA ALA A 12 -20.23 0.14 -2.15
C ALA A 12 -21.16 0.51 -0.96
N SER A 13 -21.19 -0.26 0.15
CA SER A 13 -22.10 0.01 1.27
C SER A 13 -21.51 -0.06 2.68
N ARG A 14 -20.21 -0.31 2.85
CA ARG A 14 -19.57 -0.11 4.17
C ARG A 14 -19.09 1.33 4.25
N LYS A 15 -19.65 2.11 5.19
CA LYS A 15 -19.12 3.41 5.59
C LYS A 15 -17.60 3.26 5.77
N GLU A 16 -16.81 3.82 4.85
CA GLU A 16 -15.36 3.81 4.91
C GLU A 16 -14.92 4.64 6.12
N LYS A 17 -14.73 3.96 7.26
CA LYS A 17 -14.28 4.58 8.48
C LYS A 17 -12.76 4.71 8.39
N TRP A 18 -12.28 5.93 8.28
CA TRP A 18 -10.85 6.21 8.38
C TRP A 18 -10.38 5.98 9.81
N GLU A 19 -9.35 5.15 9.96
CA GLU A 19 -8.72 4.88 11.25
C GLU A 19 -7.27 5.35 11.23
N LYS A 20 -6.79 5.82 12.38
CA LYS A 20 -5.37 6.19 12.52
C LYS A 20 -4.58 4.91 12.65
N ILE A 21 -3.69 4.69 11.69
CA ILE A 21 -2.83 3.52 11.64
C ILE A 21 -1.37 3.95 11.68
N TRP A 22 -0.52 3.06 12.17
CA TRP A 22 0.92 3.23 12.14
C TRP A 22 1.49 2.31 11.07
N CYS A 23 2.23 2.84 10.11
CA CYS A 23 2.86 2.05 9.06
C CYS A 23 4.38 2.16 9.13
N THR A 24 5.05 1.03 8.93
CA THR A 24 6.51 0.92 8.80
C THR A 24 6.85 0.37 7.43
N LEU A 25 7.91 0.90 6.81
CA LEU A 25 8.46 0.38 5.56
C LEU A 25 9.93 0.07 5.79
N THR A 26 10.33 -1.19 5.61
CA THR A 26 11.69 -1.69 5.83
C THR A 26 12.07 -2.68 4.72
N LEU A 27 13.37 -2.94 4.54
CA LEU A 27 13.84 -3.92 3.57
C LEU A 27 13.57 -5.36 4.03
N ASP A 28 13.70 -5.64 5.34
CA ASP A 28 13.54 -7.00 5.88
C ASP A 28 12.08 -7.44 5.97
N HIS A 29 11.17 -6.51 6.24
CA HIS A 29 9.75 -6.83 6.51
C HIS A 29 8.77 -6.19 5.54
N GLY A 30 9.24 -5.34 4.62
CA GLY A 30 8.40 -4.68 3.63
C GLY A 30 7.53 -3.61 4.27
N LEU A 31 6.31 -3.46 3.75
CA LEU A 31 5.30 -2.56 4.34
C LEU A 31 4.51 -3.33 5.39
N MET A 32 4.40 -2.80 6.60
CA MET A 32 3.53 -3.32 7.65
C MET A 32 2.73 -2.18 8.27
N CYS A 33 1.43 -2.35 8.47
CA CYS A 33 0.56 -1.37 9.11
C CYS A 33 -0.23 -1.97 10.28
N TYR A 34 -0.41 -1.16 11.33
CA TYR A 34 -0.95 -1.56 12.63
C TYR A 34 -2.00 -0.56 13.12
N ILE A 35 -2.93 -1.01 13.95
CA ILE A 35 -3.84 -0.11 14.67
C ILE A 35 -3.08 0.47 15.86
N GLY A 36 -2.67 1.73 15.74
CA GLY A 36 -1.85 2.42 16.74
C GLY A 36 -0.38 1.98 16.75
N PRO A 37 0.46 2.63 17.59
CA PRO A 37 1.91 2.42 17.63
C PRO A 37 2.33 1.15 18.40
N ASN A 38 1.41 0.42 19.01
CA ASN A 38 1.72 -0.76 19.79
C ASN A 38 1.92 -1.97 18.86
N TYR A 39 3.17 -2.24 18.49
CA TYR A 39 3.63 -3.34 17.63
C TYR A 39 3.35 -4.76 18.17
N LEU A 40 2.71 -4.88 19.34
CA LEU A 40 2.35 -6.15 19.96
C LEU A 40 1.20 -6.86 19.23
N HIS A 41 0.53 -6.17 18.31
CA HIS A 41 -0.57 -6.73 17.51
C HIS A 41 -0.10 -7.15 16.11
N LYS A 42 -0.75 -8.20 15.58
CA LYS A 42 -0.59 -8.61 14.18
C LYS A 42 -0.88 -7.42 13.25
N ALA A 43 -0.04 -7.24 12.23
CA ALA A 43 -0.27 -6.22 11.21
C ALA A 43 -1.66 -6.41 10.58
N ILE A 44 -2.41 -5.31 10.47
CA ILE A 44 -3.72 -5.28 9.78
C ILE A 44 -3.56 -5.23 8.27
N TYR A 45 -2.38 -4.83 7.80
CA TYR A 45 -2.01 -4.84 6.40
C TYR A 45 -0.51 -5.08 6.29
N SER A 46 -0.10 -5.90 5.33
CA SER A 46 1.32 -6.12 5.06
C SER A 46 1.58 -6.42 3.58
N ILE A 47 2.66 -5.87 3.05
CA ILE A 47 3.23 -6.25 1.76
C ILE A 47 4.64 -6.73 2.04
N HIS A 48 4.89 -8.01 1.76
CA HIS A 48 6.19 -8.63 1.94
C HIS A 48 7.22 -7.99 0.96
N PRO A 49 8.53 -7.91 1.32
CA PRO A 49 9.53 -7.25 0.49
C PRO A 49 9.55 -7.71 -0.97
N ASP A 50 9.51 -9.02 -1.21
CA ASP A 50 9.50 -9.61 -2.56
C ASP A 50 8.34 -9.13 -3.45
N LYS A 51 7.18 -8.84 -2.85
CA LYS A 51 5.99 -8.32 -3.53
C LYS A 51 6.00 -6.81 -3.67
N LEU A 52 6.88 -6.10 -2.97
CA LEU A 52 6.91 -4.64 -2.99
C LEU A 52 7.23 -4.11 -4.38
N GLY A 53 8.10 -4.79 -5.13
CA GLY A 53 8.43 -4.49 -6.54
C GLY A 53 7.20 -4.42 -7.43
N ASP A 54 6.27 -5.36 -7.21
CA ASP A 54 5.04 -5.53 -7.98
C ASP A 54 3.85 -4.82 -7.33
N THR A 55 4.05 -3.62 -6.79
CA THR A 55 2.95 -2.82 -6.23
C THR A 55 2.54 -1.69 -7.16
N HIS A 56 1.23 -1.53 -7.34
CA HIS A 56 0.66 -0.34 -7.96
C HIS A 56 0.44 0.73 -6.90
N VAL A 57 0.97 1.94 -7.16
CA VAL A 57 0.84 3.07 -6.24
C VAL A 57 0.17 4.23 -6.97
N ILE A 58 -0.91 4.75 -6.38
CA ILE A 58 -1.65 5.90 -6.93
C ILE A 58 -1.67 7.01 -5.89
N GLU A 59 -1.17 8.18 -6.27
CA GLU A 59 -1.35 9.42 -5.52
C GLU A 59 -2.55 10.19 -6.07
N SER A 60 -3.46 10.62 -5.18
CA SER A 60 -4.52 11.56 -5.51
C SER A 60 -4.54 12.69 -4.48
N THR A 61 -4.59 13.94 -4.93
CA THR A 61 -4.63 15.11 -4.05
C THR A 61 -5.90 15.91 -4.29
N ASN A 62 -6.70 16.18 -3.25
CA ASN A 62 -7.87 17.06 -3.34
C ASN A 62 -7.76 18.26 -2.36
N GLY A 63 -6.91 19.23 -2.69
CA GLY A 63 -6.74 20.43 -1.85
C GLY A 63 -6.07 20.12 -0.51
N GLU A 64 -6.84 19.74 0.50
CA GLU A 64 -6.41 19.52 1.88
C GLU A 64 -6.00 18.09 2.19
N ASN A 65 -6.51 17.09 1.47
CA ASN A 65 -6.13 15.69 1.69
C ASN A 65 -5.29 15.16 0.53
N SER A 66 -4.26 14.40 0.90
CA SER A 66 -3.46 13.62 -0.03
C SER A 66 -3.69 12.14 0.27
N ILE A 67 -4.25 11.43 -0.70
CA ILE A 67 -4.55 10.00 -0.63
C ILE A 67 -3.44 9.25 -1.36
N PHE A 68 -2.95 8.19 -0.73
CA PHE A 68 -1.98 7.25 -1.25
C PHE A 68 -2.63 5.87 -1.24
N TYR A 69 -2.82 5.31 -2.42
CA TYR A 69 -3.30 3.94 -2.56
C TYR A 69 -2.12 3.05 -2.91
N ILE A 70 -1.95 1.95 -2.18
CA ILE A 70 -0.97 0.92 -2.50
C ILE A 70 -1.64 -0.45 -2.55
N GLN A 71 -1.34 -1.21 -3.60
CA GLN A 71 -1.85 -2.56 -3.77
C GLN A 71 -0.77 -3.46 -4.38
N SER A 72 -0.60 -4.64 -3.78
CA SER A 72 0.16 -5.75 -4.36
C SER A 72 -0.55 -6.26 -5.61
N LEU A 73 0.19 -6.45 -6.71
CA LEU A 73 -0.35 -7.00 -7.97
C LEU A 73 -0.49 -8.53 -7.94
N HIS A 74 -0.09 -9.18 -6.84
CA HIS A 74 -0.25 -10.62 -6.63
C HIS A 74 -1.65 -10.96 -6.10
N ASP A 75 -2.18 -12.11 -6.53
CA ASP A 75 -3.59 -12.51 -6.49
C ASP A 75 -4.39 -12.11 -5.24
N GLY A 76 -5.40 -11.26 -5.44
CA GLY A 76 -6.49 -11.04 -4.49
C GLY A 76 -6.16 -10.17 -3.27
N ASP A 77 -4.96 -9.62 -3.19
CA ASP A 77 -4.58 -8.72 -2.10
C ASP A 77 -5.43 -7.44 -2.14
N GLU A 78 -6.15 -7.17 -1.04
CA GLU A 78 -6.88 -5.92 -0.85
C GLU A 78 -5.88 -4.74 -0.90
N GLY A 79 -6.27 -3.64 -1.52
CA GLY A 79 -5.44 -2.44 -1.52
C GLY A 79 -5.61 -1.63 -0.24
N LEU A 80 -4.56 -0.92 0.18
CA LEU A 80 -4.61 -0.03 1.33
C LEU A 80 -4.71 1.43 0.87
N TYR A 81 -5.74 2.13 1.35
CA TYR A 81 -5.87 3.57 1.23
C TYR A 81 -5.30 4.26 2.47
N LEU A 82 -4.30 5.10 2.27
CA LEU A 82 -3.71 5.96 3.29
C LEU A 82 -4.08 7.40 3.01
N ARG A 83 -4.50 8.12 4.05
CA ARG A 83 -4.75 9.56 3.98
C ARG A 83 -3.77 10.28 4.90
N PHE A 84 -3.03 11.23 4.33
CA PHE A 84 -2.08 12.04 5.08
C PHE A 84 -2.68 13.41 5.41
N SER A 85 -2.47 13.86 6.64
CA SER A 85 -2.91 15.19 7.11
C SER A 85 -2.01 16.32 6.63
N LYS A 86 -0.76 16.00 6.23
CA LYS A 86 0.21 16.97 5.75
C LYS A 86 0.42 16.80 4.25
N LYS A 87 0.28 17.92 3.53
CA LYS A 87 0.58 18.00 2.10
C LYS A 87 2.04 17.62 1.84
N GLY A 88 2.26 16.72 0.89
CA GLY A 88 3.58 16.25 0.48
C GLY A 88 4.06 14.97 1.18
N ASP A 89 3.39 14.52 2.24
CA ASP A 89 3.73 13.24 2.88
C ASP A 89 3.46 12.05 1.93
N THR A 90 2.45 12.16 1.06
CA THR A 90 2.19 11.19 -0.01
C THR A 90 3.39 11.01 -0.93
N LYS A 91 3.99 12.11 -1.39
CA LYS A 91 5.18 12.11 -2.25
C LYS A 91 6.40 11.54 -1.53
N LEU A 92 6.55 11.87 -0.24
CA LEU A 92 7.61 11.30 0.58
C LEU A 92 7.44 9.78 0.72
N TRP A 93 6.22 9.31 0.97
CA TRP A 93 5.92 7.89 1.07
C TRP A 93 6.09 7.16 -0.26
N GLN A 94 5.66 7.77 -1.38
CA GLN A 94 5.93 7.28 -2.73
C GLN A 94 7.43 7.09 -2.97
N SER A 95 8.22 8.14 -2.74
CA SER A 95 9.67 8.10 -2.94
C SER A 95 10.34 7.02 -2.07
N LYS A 96 9.87 6.83 -0.82
CA LYS A 96 10.36 5.75 0.04
C LYS A 96 10.04 4.37 -0.53
N VAL A 97 8.83 4.14 -1.01
CA VAL A 97 8.47 2.87 -1.67
C VAL A 97 9.34 2.63 -2.89
N ASP A 98 9.52 3.64 -3.75
CA ASP A 98 10.34 3.52 -4.95
C ASP A 98 11.82 3.21 -4.63
N ILE A 99 12.38 3.85 -3.60
CA ILE A 99 13.74 3.54 -3.12
C ILE A 99 13.84 2.09 -2.64
N HIS A 100 12.85 1.59 -1.90
CA HIS A 100 12.87 0.19 -1.44
C HIS A 100 12.73 -0.79 -2.61
N LYS A 101 11.87 -0.49 -3.59
CA LYS A 101 11.78 -1.26 -4.85
C LYS A 101 13.12 -1.36 -5.55
N MET A 102 13.83 -0.23 -5.72
CA MET A 102 15.15 -0.22 -6.37
C MET A 102 16.18 -1.05 -5.61
N LYS A 103 16.24 -0.93 -4.27
CA LYS A 103 17.19 -1.70 -3.44
C LYS A 103 16.94 -3.20 -3.52
N LEU A 104 15.68 -3.63 -3.49
CA LEU A 104 15.32 -5.05 -3.58
C LEU A 104 15.64 -5.63 -4.97
N LEU A 105 15.52 -4.84 -6.03
CA LEU A 105 15.97 -5.24 -7.37
C LEU A 105 17.49 -5.42 -7.44
N ASP A 106 18.27 -4.50 -6.85
CA ASP A 106 19.74 -4.58 -6.81
C ASP A 106 20.24 -5.82 -6.03
N GLU A 107 19.63 -6.12 -4.87
CA GLU A 107 19.92 -7.33 -4.09
C GLU A 107 19.58 -8.62 -4.85
N SER A 108 18.49 -8.61 -5.63
CA SER A 108 18.10 -9.78 -6.45
C SER A 108 19.09 -10.05 -7.58
N GLN A 109 19.66 -9.00 -8.18
CA GLN A 109 20.66 -9.13 -9.24
C GLN A 109 22.01 -9.59 -8.70
N THR A 110 22.41 -9.12 -7.52
CA THR A 110 23.68 -9.50 -6.87
C THR A 110 23.72 -10.99 -6.46
N ARG A 111 22.56 -11.62 -6.20
CA ARG A 111 22.47 -13.04 -5.85
C ARG A 111 22.56 -14.01 -7.05
N LEU A 112 22.53 -13.51 -8.28
CA LEU A 112 22.50 -14.31 -9.51
C LEU A 112 23.86 -14.45 -10.22
N THR A 113 24.95 -13.94 -9.63
CA THR A 113 26.34 -14.03 -10.15
C THR A 113 27.19 -14.96 -9.29
#